data_AF-A0A3B8K9Q6-F1
#
_entry.id   AF-A0A3B8K9Q6-F1
#
_cell.length_a   1.000
_cell.length_b   1.000
_cell.length_c   1.000
_cell.angle_alpha   90.00
_cell.angle_beta   90.00
_cell.angle_gamma   90.00
#
_symmetry.space_group_name_H-M   'P 1'
#
loop_
_entity.id
_entity.type
_entity.pdbx_description
1 polymer ?
#
loop_
_entity_poly.entity_id
_entity_poly.type
_entity_poly.pdbx_seq_one_letter_code
_entity_poly.pdbx_strand_id
1 'polypeptide(L)' 'MSGTGLVFLLIAVVYLFGTLFEIPFVFENPKSKWIVDKIGKKQTKILFIIIAVIFFILAYKFK' A
#
# COMPACT_ATOMS: atom_id res chain seq x y z
N MET A 1 20.56 -8.18 -0.63
CA MET A 1 19.59 -7.11 -0.90
C MET A 1 20.09 -6.31 -2.07
N SER A 2 19.67 -6.72 -3.26
CA SER A 2 19.80 -5.89 -4.45
C SER A 2 19.09 -4.54 -4.21
N GLY A 3 19.60 -3.45 -4.80
CA GLY A 3 19.03 -2.10 -4.57
C GLY A 3 17.54 -2.02 -4.88
N THR A 4 17.06 -2.81 -5.84
CA THR A 4 15.65 -2.92 -6.23
C THR A 4 14.77 -3.57 -5.16
N GLY A 5 15.27 -4.58 -4.44
CA GLY A 5 14.56 -5.21 -3.32
C GLY A 5 14.31 -4.25 -2.16
N LEU A 6 15.25 -3.34 -1.91
CA LEU A 6 15.13 -2.29 -0.87
C LEU A 6 14.04 -1.27 -1.22
N VAL A 7 13.94 -0.89 -2.50
CA VAL A 7 12.88 0.00 -3.02
C VAL A 7 11.50 -0.64 -2.85
N PHE A 8 11.35 -1.91 -3.22
CA PHE A 8 10.07 -2.62 -3.04
C PHE A 8 9.67 -2.77 -1.58
N LEU A 9 10.64 -2.95 -0.68
CA LEU A 9 10.39 -3.04 0.75
C LEU A 9 9.94 -1.69 1.33
N LEU A 10 10.58 -0.58 0.93
CA LEU A 10 10.16 0.77 1.32
C LEU A 10 8.74 1.09 0.83
N ILE A 11 8.41 0.72 -0.41
CA ILE A 11 7.05 0.88 -0.96
C ILE A 11 6.06 0.05 -0.14
N ALA A 12 6.36 -1.22 0.15
CA ALA A 12 5.49 -2.08 0.95
C ALA A 12 5.21 -1.48 2.34
N VAL A 13 6.24 -0.92 3.00
CA VAL A 13 6.12 -0.27 4.31
C VAL A 13 5.26 0.99 4.23
N VAL A 14 5.45 1.84 3.22
CA VAL A 14 4.63 3.06 3.03
C VAL A 14 3.16 2.70 2.80
N TYR A 15 2.89 1.68 1.99
CA TYR A 15 1.52 1.20 1.78
C TYR A 15 0.92 0.58 3.05
N LEU A 16 1.69 -0.21 3.82
CA LEU A 16 1.23 -0.76 5.11
C LEU A 16 0.95 0.33 6.15
N PHE A 17 1.88 1.26 6.35
CA PHE A 17 1.73 2.37 7.28
C PHE A 17 0.60 3.31 6.85
N GLY A 18 0.52 3.65 5.56
CA GLY A 18 -0.56 4.46 5.00
C GLY A 18 -1.95 3.87 5.24
N THR A 19 -2.05 2.54 5.20
CA THR A 19 -3.31 1.84 5.42
C THR A 19 -3.65 1.62 6.89
N LEU A 20 -2.65 1.31 7.72
CA LEU A 20 -2.81 1.06 9.16
C LEU A 20 -3.06 2.35 9.95
N PHE A 21 -2.37 3.44 9.63
CA PHE A 21 -2.50 4.72 10.32
C PHE A 21 -3.54 5.64 9.69
N GLU A 22 -4.28 5.18 8.67
CA GLU A 22 -5.23 5.99 7.92
C GLU A 22 -4.66 7.35 7.54
N ILE A 23 -3.39 7.39 7.09
CA ILE A 23 -2.69 8.64 6.87
C ILE A 23 -3.57 9.50 5.94
N PRO A 24 -3.96 10.72 6.36
CA PRO A 24 -4.90 11.55 5.61
C PRO A 24 -4.45 11.74 4.16
N PHE A 25 -3.15 11.82 3.90
CA PHE A 25 -2.59 11.85 2.55
C PHE A 25 -2.99 10.68 1.64
N VAL A 26 -3.24 9.48 2.19
CA VAL A 26 -3.66 8.31 1.40
C VAL A 26 -5.17 8.32 1.16
N PHE A 27 -5.98 8.87 2.06
CA PHE A 27 -7.45 8.84 1.96
C PHE A 27 -8.08 10.16 1.47
N GLU A 28 -7.39 11.28 1.62
CA GLU A 28 -7.76 12.61 1.13
C GLU A 28 -7.21 12.92 -0.26
N ASN A 29 -6.29 12.10 -0.79
CA ASN A 29 -5.86 12.23 -2.18
C ASN A 29 -7.05 11.97 -3.13
N PRO A 30 -7.37 12.85 -4.09
CA PRO A 30 -8.53 12.71 -4.97
C PRO A 30 -8.62 11.35 -5.68
N LYS A 31 -7.48 10.73 -6.03
CA LYS A 31 -7.44 9.39 -6.62
C LYS A 31 -7.92 8.30 -5.66
N SER A 32 -7.41 8.30 -4.43
CA SER A 32 -7.81 7.31 -3.44
C SER A 32 -9.23 7.55 -2.95
N LYS A 33 -9.64 8.82 -2.82
CA LYS A 33 -11.01 9.18 -2.46
C LYS A 33 -12.01 8.64 -3.48
N TRP A 34 -11.71 8.72 -4.77
CA TRP A 34 -12.54 8.13 -5.83
C TRP A 34 -12.65 6.59 -5.72
N ILE A 35 -11.57 5.90 -5.33
CA ILE A 35 -11.58 4.45 -5.09
C ILE A 35 -12.38 4.10 -3.83
N VAL A 36 -12.24 4.90 -2.77
CA VAL A 36 -12.99 4.75 -1.51
C VAL A 36 -14.48 4.98 -1.73
N ASP A 37 -14.86 5.94 -2.57
CA ASP A 37 -16.26 6.24 -2.90
C ASP A 37 -16.91 5.09 -3.69
N LYS A 38 -16.17 4.51 -4.65
CA LYS A 38 -16.67 3.39 -5.47
C LYS A 38 -16.76 2.04 -4.76
N ILE A 39 -15.80 1.72 -3.90
CA ILE A 39 -15.61 0.37 -3.34
C ILE A 39 -15.93 0.33 -1.84
N GLY A 40 -15.88 1.47 -1.17
CA GLY A 40 -16.12 1.60 0.27
C GLY A 40 -14.83 1.51 1.09
N LYS A 41 -14.76 2.34 2.14
CA LYS A 41 -13.57 2.55 2.98
C LYS A 41 -12.97 1.25 3.53
N LYS A 42 -13.80 0.29 3.96
CA LYS A 42 -13.34 -1.02 4.46
C LYS A 42 -12.69 -1.87 3.38
N GLN A 43 -13.29 -1.94 2.19
CA GLN A 43 -12.78 -2.74 1.09
C GLN A 43 -11.51 -2.13 0.49
N THR A 44 -11.42 -0.81 0.41
CA THR A 44 -10.20 -0.11 -0.03
C THR A 44 -9.02 -0.34 0.92
N LYS A 45 -9.24 -0.36 2.24
CA LYS A 45 -8.20 -0.75 3.20
C LYS A 45 -7.70 -2.17 2.96
N ILE A 46 -8.60 -3.12 2.75
CA ILE A 46 -8.23 -4.52 2.45
C ILE A 46 -7.42 -4.58 1.15
N LEU A 47 -7.82 -3.83 0.12
CA LEU A 47 -7.10 -3.76 -1.16
C LEU A 47 -5.67 -3.25 -0.98
N PHE A 48 -5.47 -2.17 -0.22
CA PHE A 48 -4.12 -1.64 0.05
C PHE A 48 -3.26 -2.59 0.89
N ILE A 49 -3.86 -3.33 1.85
CA ILE A 49 -3.16 -4.38 2.59
C ILE A 49 -2.71 -5.50 1.65
N ILE A 50 -3.59 -5.97 0.75
CA ILE A 50 -3.26 -7.00 -0.24
C ILE A 50 -2.11 -6.54 -1.14
N ILE A 51 -2.16 -5.29 -1.62
CA ILE A 51 -1.08 -4.69 -2.42
C ILE A 51 0.23 -4.66 -1.62
N ALA A 52 0.20 -4.22 -0.37
CA ALA A 52 1.40 -4.19 0.47
C ALA A 52 2.01 -5.58 0.69
N VAL A 53 1.17 -6.61 0.88
CA VAL A 53 1.61 -8.01 1.00
C VAL A 53 2.25 -8.50 -0.30
N ILE A 54 1.67 -8.17 -1.47
CA ILE A 54 2.24 -8.52 -2.78
C ILE A 54 3.62 -7.87 -2.96
N PHE A 55 3.76 -6.59 -2.62
CA PHE A 55 5.04 -5.88 -2.67
C PHE A 55 6.06 -6.45 -1.67
N PHE A 56 5.61 -6.92 -0.52
CA PHE A 56 6.47 -7.59 0.45
C PHE A 56 7.00 -8.94 -0.08
N ILE A 57 6.15 -9.73 -0.73
CA ILE A 57 6.53 -11.00 -1.38
C ILE A 57 7.50 -10.73 -2.54
N LEU A 58 7.25 -9.70 -3.35
CA LEU A 58 8.15 -9.26 -4.42
C LEU A 58 9.51 -8.83 -3.84
N ALA A 59 9.52 -8.01 -2.78
CA ALA A 59 10.76 -7.61 -2.11
C ALA A 59 11.56 -8.83 -1.60
N TYR A 60 10.88 -9.88 -1.12
CA TYR A 60 11.53 -11.12 -0.69
C TYR A 60 12.06 -11.94 -1.87
N LYS A 61 11.35 -11.98 -3.01
CA LYS A 61 11.79 -12.65 -4.25
C LYS A 61 12.95 -11.93 -4.94
N PHE A 62 13.05 -10.61 -4.81
CA PHE A 62 14.11 -9.79 -5.39
C PHE A 62 15.26 -9.49 -4.39
N LYS A 63 15.27 -10.13 -3.22
CA LYS A 63 16.26 -9.92 -2.14
C LYS A 63 17.69 -10.26 -2.56
#